data_AF-A0A8T5PQX0-F1
#
_entry.id   AF-A0A8T5PQX0-F1
#
_cell.length_a   1.000
_cell.length_b   1.000
_cell.length_c   1.000
_cell.angle_alpha   90.00
_cell.angle_beta   90.00
_cell.angle_gamma   90.00
#
_symmetry.space_group_name_H-M   'P 1'
#
loop_
_entity.id
_entity.type
_entity.pdbx_description
1 polymer ?
#
loop_
_entity_poly.entity_id
_entity_poly.type
_entity_poly.pdbx_seq_one_letter_code
_entity_poly.pdbx_strand_id
1 'polypeptide(L)'
;MKVKEVDSSILRDTEKFSKKISGVLKNQRFFEHFSKKHNLKLFALYTYNLSNIQKSKAVRFVYCLKGRGNEQGIVKGLNGKFLAPGCFLIPIKNDKEMQDVFKLWGIKFKRKLMLTN
;
A
#
# COMPACT_ATOMS: atom_id res chain seq x y z
N MET A 1 26.64 -30.34 -22.81
CA MET A 1 25.45 -29.64 -22.27
C MET A 1 25.63 -28.14 -22.56
N LYS A 2 24.89 -27.53 -23.49
CA LYS A 2 25.03 -26.09 -23.80
C LYS A 2 24.36 -25.28 -22.68
N VAL A 3 25.15 -24.50 -21.93
CA VAL A 3 24.63 -23.50 -21.00
C VAL A 3 23.91 -22.45 -21.83
N LYS A 4 22.61 -22.23 -21.59
CA LYS A 4 21.87 -21.14 -22.23
C LYS A 4 22.42 -19.83 -21.68
N GLU A 5 22.92 -18.96 -22.56
CA GLU A 5 23.25 -17.58 -22.19
C GLU A 5 22.01 -16.91 -21.60
N VAL A 6 22.17 -16.37 -20.40
CA VAL A 6 21.13 -15.58 -19.75
C VAL A 6 21.11 -14.21 -20.41
N ASP A 7 19.95 -13.80 -20.89
CA ASP A 7 19.79 -12.50 -21.56
C ASP A 7 20.21 -11.35 -20.62
N SER A 8 21.16 -10.55 -21.10
CA SER A 8 21.66 -9.33 -20.44
C SER A 8 20.56 -8.32 -20.06
N SER A 9 19.40 -8.35 -20.72
CA SER A 9 18.22 -7.55 -20.35
C SER A 9 17.65 -7.97 -18.98
N ILE A 10 17.53 -9.28 -18.74
CA ILE A 10 16.99 -9.87 -17.51
C ILE A 10 17.89 -9.54 -16.31
N LEU A 11 19.22 -9.61 -16.50
CA LEU A 11 20.19 -9.27 -15.45
C LEU A 11 20.06 -7.80 -15.02
N ARG A 12 19.91 -6.86 -15.96
CA ARG A 12 19.72 -5.43 -15.64
C ARG A 12 18.42 -5.15 -14.90
N ASP A 13 17.33 -5.83 -15.24
CA ASP A 13 16.05 -5.68 -14.57
C ASP A 13 16.07 -6.20 -13.13
N THR A 14 16.76 -7.33 -12.89
CA THR A 14 16.90 -7.89 -11.54
C THR A 14 17.73 -7.00 -10.61
N GLU A 15 18.82 -6.41 -11.08
CA GLU A 15 19.62 -5.46 -10.30
C GLU A 15 18.83 -4.18 -9.95
N LYS A 16 18.11 -3.63 -10.94
CA LYS A 16 17.26 -2.45 -10.74
C LYS A 16 16.15 -2.72 -9.73
N PHE A 17 15.55 -3.90 -9.77
CA PHE A 17 14.56 -4.34 -8.78
C PHE A 17 15.18 -4.47 -7.38
N SER A 18 16.34 -5.14 -7.26
CA SER A 18 17.06 -5.30 -5.99
C SER A 18 17.41 -3.96 -5.33
N LYS A 19 17.96 -3.00 -6.10
CA LYS A 19 18.31 -1.66 -5.60
C LYS A 19 17.08 -0.89 -5.12
N LYS A 20 15.95 -1.02 -5.82
CA LYS A 20 14.66 -0.43 -5.44
C LYS A 20 14.13 -1.03 -4.14
N ILE A 21 14.17 -2.37 -3.99
CA ILE A 21 13.78 -3.08 -2.76
C ILE A 21 14.62 -2.59 -1.58
N SER A 22 15.95 -2.53 -1.74
CA SER A 22 16.88 -2.05 -0.71
C SER A 22 16.56 -0.62 -0.26
N GLY A 23 16.29 0.29 -1.19
CA GLY A 23 15.89 1.66 -0.87
C GLY A 23 14.56 1.76 -0.12
N VAL A 24 13.56 0.97 -0.51
CA VAL A 24 12.26 0.90 0.18
C VAL A 24 12.40 0.36 1.60
N LEU A 25 13.17 -0.72 1.78
CA LEU A 25 13.42 -1.33 3.09
C LEU A 25 14.21 -0.40 4.02
N LYS A 26 15.21 0.32 3.50
CA LYS A 26 15.97 1.32 4.26
C LYS A 26 15.06 2.44 4.78
N ASN A 27 14.17 2.95 3.94
CA ASN A 27 13.22 3.98 4.34
C ASN A 27 12.27 3.47 5.43
N GLN A 28 11.68 2.28 5.27
CA GLN A 28 10.77 1.75 6.29
C GLN A 28 11.47 1.55 7.64
N ARG A 29 12.67 0.96 7.65
CA ARG A 29 13.45 0.77 8.89
C ARG A 29 13.80 2.09 9.57
N PHE A 30 14.15 3.11 8.79
CA PHE A 30 14.37 4.46 9.31
C PHE A 30 13.11 4.99 10.03
N PHE A 31 11.95 4.89 9.37
CA PHE A 31 10.68 5.34 9.94
C PHE A 31 10.30 4.55 11.20
N GLU A 32 10.50 3.23 11.23
CA GLU A 32 10.25 2.39 12.41
C GLU A 32 11.14 2.80 13.58
N HIS A 33 12.44 2.99 13.33
CA HIS A 33 13.38 3.44 14.36
C HIS A 33 13.01 4.83 14.89
N PHE A 34 12.74 5.78 14.00
CA PHE A 34 12.37 7.14 14.35
C PHE A 34 11.05 7.17 15.14
N SER A 35 10.07 6.36 14.72
CA SER A 35 8.77 6.21 15.41
C SER A 35 8.98 5.78 16.86
N LYS A 36 9.81 4.75 17.08
CA LYS A 36 10.12 4.24 18.42
C LYS A 36 10.86 5.26 19.27
N LYS A 37 11.85 5.96 18.70
CA LYS A 37 12.65 6.97 19.40
C LYS A 37 11.81 8.15 19.89
N HIS A 38 10.79 8.55 19.13
CA HIS A 38 9.99 9.74 19.40
C HIS A 38 8.56 9.43 19.89
N ASN A 39 8.27 8.17 20.23
CA ASN A 39 6.93 7.70 20.63
C ASN A 39 5.81 8.11 19.64
N LEU A 40 6.14 8.09 18.35
CA LEU A 40 5.20 8.33 17.26
C LEU A 40 4.59 7.00 16.83
N LYS A 41 3.46 7.07 16.14
CA LYS A 41 2.83 5.92 15.47
C LYS A 41 3.12 5.99 13.97
N LEU A 42 3.53 4.86 13.42
CA LEU A 42 3.78 4.73 11.99
C LEU A 42 2.55 4.20 11.25
N PHE A 43 2.13 4.93 10.23
CA PHE A 43 1.01 4.61 9.35
C PHE A 43 1.44 4.59 7.88
N ALA A 44 0.69 3.87 7.07
CA ALA A 44 0.70 3.99 5.63
C ALA A 44 -0.48 4.85 5.16
N LEU A 45 -0.18 5.91 4.43
CA LEU A 45 -1.13 6.79 3.75
C LEU A 45 -1.40 6.25 2.35
N TYR A 46 -2.66 5.96 2.07
CA TYR A 46 -3.14 5.52 0.77
C TYR A 46 -3.90 6.64 0.08
N THR A 47 -3.66 6.78 -1.22
CA THR A 47 -4.46 7.64 -2.09
C THR A 47 -4.81 6.89 -3.37
N TYR A 48 -6.09 6.90 -3.75
CA TYR A 48 -6.58 6.25 -4.96
C TYR A 48 -7.56 7.14 -5.71
N ASN A 49 -7.69 6.89 -7.02
CA ASN A 49 -8.65 7.54 -7.89
C ASN A 49 -9.38 6.47 -8.69
N LEU A 50 -10.69 6.63 -8.88
CA LEU A 50 -11.57 5.71 -9.58
C LEU A 50 -12.13 6.27 -10.90
N SER A 51 -11.63 7.42 -11.39
CA SER A 51 -12.15 8.09 -12.59
C SER A 51 -12.22 7.19 -13.83
N ASN A 52 -11.30 6.23 -13.94
CA ASN A 52 -11.21 5.31 -15.09
C ASN A 52 -11.75 3.91 -14.77
N ILE A 53 -12.49 3.77 -13.67
CA ILE A 53 -13.09 2.51 -13.24
C ILE A 53 -14.59 2.56 -13.54
N GLN A 54 -15.15 1.46 -14.04
CA GLN A 54 -16.59 1.34 -14.27
C GLN A 54 -17.37 1.72 -13.00
N LYS A 55 -18.39 2.58 -13.13
CA LYS A 55 -19.13 3.18 -12.01
C LYS A 55 -19.59 2.14 -10.97
N SER A 56 -20.17 1.03 -11.42
CA SER A 56 -20.63 -0.05 -10.52
C SER A 56 -19.48 -0.69 -9.73
N LYS A 57 -18.35 -0.97 -10.37
CA LYS A 57 -17.13 -1.48 -9.72
C LYS A 57 -16.56 -0.46 -8.73
N ALA A 58 -16.54 0.82 -9.09
CA ALA A 58 -16.08 1.90 -8.23
C ALA A 58 -16.92 2.00 -6.94
N VAL A 59 -18.25 1.96 -7.06
CA VAL A 59 -19.16 1.96 -5.90
C VAL A 59 -18.91 0.77 -4.99
N ARG A 60 -18.83 -0.45 -5.56
CA ARG A 60 -18.58 -1.67 -4.78
C ARG A 60 -17.24 -1.62 -4.05
N PHE A 61 -16.20 -1.07 -4.68
CA PHE A 61 -14.91 -0.90 -4.03
C PHE A 61 -14.99 0.09 -2.86
N VAL A 62 -15.69 1.20 -3.02
CA VAL A 62 -15.89 2.17 -1.93
C VAL A 62 -16.64 1.54 -0.77
N TYR A 63 -17.68 0.72 -1.02
CA TYR A 63 -18.38 -0.02 0.04
C TYR A 63 -17.48 -1.05 0.72
N CYS A 64 -16.63 -1.75 -0.02
CA CYS A 64 -15.64 -2.66 0.56
C CYS A 64 -14.72 -1.92 1.55
N LEU A 65 -14.26 -0.72 1.21
CA LEU A 65 -13.37 0.05 2.08
C LEU A 65 -14.09 0.74 3.25
N LYS A 66 -15.25 1.35 3.01
CA LYS A 66 -15.98 2.18 4.01
C LYS A 66 -17.02 1.41 4.82
N GLY A 67 -17.50 0.29 4.29
CA GLY A 67 -18.68 -0.40 4.79
C GLY A 67 -19.95 0.15 4.17
N ARG A 68 -21.09 -0.44 4.57
CA ARG A 68 -22.42 -0.03 4.11
C ARG A 68 -23.44 -0.28 5.24
N GLY A 69 -24.27 0.73 5.51
CA GLY A 69 -25.24 0.65 6.60
C GLY A 69 -24.55 0.43 7.94
N ASN A 70 -24.87 -0.68 8.61
CA ASN A 70 -24.30 -1.05 9.91
C ASN A 70 -23.02 -1.89 9.80
N GLU A 71 -22.62 -2.30 8.59
CA GLU A 71 -21.41 -3.10 8.38
C GLU A 71 -20.17 -2.22 8.30
N GLN A 72 -19.11 -2.62 9.01
CA GLN A 72 -17.82 -1.93 8.96
C GLN A 72 -17.04 -2.31 7.71
N GLY A 73 -16.42 -1.31 7.07
CA GLY A 73 -15.51 -1.56 5.95
C GLY A 73 -14.11 -1.97 6.39
N ILE A 74 -13.33 -2.46 5.42
CA ILE A 74 -11.95 -2.93 5.63
C ILE A 74 -11.09 -1.86 6.30
N VAL A 75 -11.22 -0.58 5.91
CA VAL A 75 -10.38 0.48 6.49
C VAL A 75 -10.58 0.58 7.99
N LYS A 76 -11.83 0.51 8.47
CA LYS A 76 -12.12 0.53 9.91
C LYS A 76 -11.70 -0.77 10.59
N GLY A 77 -11.95 -1.92 9.96
CA GLY A 77 -11.55 -3.23 10.47
C GLY A 77 -10.03 -3.37 10.66
N LEU A 78 -9.25 -2.69 9.83
CA LEU A 78 -7.78 -2.62 9.94
C LEU A 78 -7.29 -1.49 10.84
N ASN A 79 -8.14 -0.94 11.71
CA ASN A 79 -7.84 0.20 12.59
C ASN A 79 -7.32 1.44 11.85
N GLY A 80 -7.77 1.61 10.60
CA GLY A 80 -7.51 2.76 9.78
C GLY A 80 -8.56 3.86 9.91
N LYS A 81 -8.30 4.98 9.24
CA LYS A 81 -9.21 6.13 9.18
C LYS A 81 -9.15 6.83 7.84
N PHE A 82 -10.32 7.21 7.32
CA PHE A 82 -10.39 8.10 6.16
C PHE A 82 -10.01 9.52 6.55
N LEU A 83 -9.22 10.18 5.70
CA LEU A 83 -8.89 11.59 5.81
C LEU A 83 -9.71 12.43 4.82
N ALA A 84 -9.99 11.86 3.65
CA ALA A 84 -10.80 12.47 2.60
C ALA A 84 -11.34 11.36 1.66
N PRO A 85 -12.28 11.65 0.74
CA PRO A 85 -12.61 10.72 -0.33
C PRO A 85 -11.35 10.27 -1.08
N GLY A 86 -11.16 8.97 -1.26
CA GLY A 86 -9.97 8.44 -1.93
C GLY A 86 -8.68 8.44 -1.10
N CYS A 87 -8.71 8.88 0.16
CA CYS A 87 -7.52 9.07 0.99
C CYS A 87 -7.71 8.59 2.43
N PHE A 88 -6.86 7.68 2.90
CA PHE A 88 -6.97 7.10 4.23
C PHE A 88 -5.63 6.60 4.78
N LEU A 89 -5.57 6.42 6.11
CA LEU A 89 -4.43 5.87 6.83
C LEU A 89 -4.73 4.46 7.32
N ILE A 90 -3.72 3.59 7.32
CA ILE A 90 -3.73 2.25 7.92
C ILE A 90 -2.47 2.12 8.80
N PRO A 91 -2.56 1.56 10.03
CA PRO A 91 -1.38 1.26 10.83
C PRO A 91 -0.40 0.40 10.04
N ILE A 92 0.90 0.67 10.14
CA ILE A 92 1.91 0.01 9.30
C ILE A 92 1.88 -1.53 9.41
N LYS A 93 1.47 -2.07 10.57
CA LYS A 93 1.30 -3.51 10.80
C LYS A 93 0.26 -4.18 9.87
N ASN A 94 -0.72 -3.42 9.40
CA ASN A 94 -1.81 -3.90 8.55
C ASN A 94 -1.62 -3.49 7.07
N ASP A 95 -0.47 -2.92 6.74
CA ASP A 95 -0.18 -2.38 5.42
C ASP A 95 -0.20 -3.44 4.32
N LYS A 96 0.37 -4.62 4.59
CA LYS A 96 0.40 -5.73 3.63
C LYS A 96 -1.02 -6.16 3.24
N GLU A 97 -1.89 -6.34 4.22
CA GLU A 97 -3.29 -6.72 4.00
C GLU A 97 -4.02 -5.68 3.16
N MET A 98 -3.77 -4.39 3.40
CA MET A 98 -4.36 -3.34 2.57
C MET A 98 -3.84 -3.36 1.12
N GLN A 99 -2.55 -3.66 0.91
CA GLN A 99 -2.00 -3.83 -0.45
C GLN A 99 -2.65 -5.00 -1.19
N ASP A 100 -2.91 -6.11 -0.48
CA ASP A 100 -3.56 -7.29 -1.06
C ASP A 100 -5.00 -7.00 -1.51
N VAL A 101 -5.74 -6.17 -0.76
CA VAL A 101 -7.07 -5.70 -1.18
C VAL A 101 -6.98 -4.87 -2.47
N PHE A 102 -6.07 -3.90 -2.57
CA PHE A 102 -5.92 -3.13 -3.80
C PHE A 102 -5.55 -4.01 -5.00
N LYS A 103 -4.68 -5.00 -4.77
CA LYS A 103 -4.29 -6.00 -5.78
C LYS A 103 -5.48 -6.83 -6.24
N LEU A 104 -6.27 -7.36 -5.32
CA LEU A 104 -7.47 -8.15 -5.62
C LEU A 104 -8.48 -7.38 -6.47
N TRP A 105 -8.67 -6.10 -6.18
CA TRP A 105 -9.60 -5.24 -6.92
C TRP A 105 -9.02 -4.71 -8.25
N GLY A 106 -7.71 -4.84 -8.46
CA GLY A 106 -7.02 -4.28 -9.62
C GLY A 106 -7.08 -2.75 -9.65
N ILE A 107 -7.03 -2.10 -8.48
CA ILE A 107 -7.12 -0.64 -8.36
C ILE A 107 -5.74 -0.08 -8.07
N LYS A 108 -5.32 0.89 -8.87
CA LYS A 108 -4.05 1.60 -8.69
C LYS A 108 -4.16 2.54 -7.48
N PHE A 109 -3.10 2.58 -6.68
CA PHE A 109 -2.99 3.46 -5.52
C PHE A 109 -1.57 4.05 -5.43
N LYS A 110 -1.48 5.18 -4.73
CA LYS A 110 -0.22 5.72 -4.20
C LYS A 110 -0.15 5.39 -2.72
N ARG A 111 1.05 5.08 -2.24
CA ARG A 111 1.34 4.77 -0.84
C ARG A 111 2.52 5.59 -0.35
N LYS A 112 2.39 6.19 0.83
CA LYS A 112 3.47 6.88 1.55
C LYS A 112 3.49 6.47 3.01
N LEU A 113 4.66 6.48 3.64
CA LEU A 113 4.78 6.32 5.08
C LEU A 113 4.52 7.68 5.75
N MET A 114 3.81 7.66 6.87
CA MET A 114 3.46 8.85 7.64
C MET A 114 3.60 8.56 9.13
N LEU A 115 4.23 9.47 9.86
CA LEU A 115 4.30 9.46 11.31
C LEU A 115 3.24 10.40 11.88
N THR A 116 2.56 9.98 12.95
CA THR A 116 1.59 10.80 13.69
C THR A 116 1.75 10.55 15.18
N ASN A 117 1.41 11.55 15.99
CA ASN A 117 1.23 11.41 17.43
C ASN A 117 -0.03 10.56 17.73
#